data_AF-A0A0D6LEB7-F1
#
_entry.id   AF-A0A0D6LEB7-F1
#
_cell.length_a   1.000
_cell.length_b   1.000
_cell.length_c   1.000
_cell.angle_alpha   90.00
_cell.angle_beta   90.00
_cell.angle_gamma   90.00
#
_symmetry.space_group_name_H-M   'P 1'
#
loop_
_entity.id
_entity.type
_entity.pdbx_description
1 polymer ?
#
loop_
_entity_poly.entity_id
_entity_poly.type
_entity_poly.pdbx_seq_one_letter_code
_entity_poly.pdbx_strand_id
1 'polypeptide(L)'
;MGRCLAAAGIYPEDTRDENGSDRFHHFHPTEQLVMYKDPFARKNAYYPPLKGANNFSPQMIGFHHLSPYEMRVFDYFLYKLKRRAS
;
A
#
# COMPACT_ATOMS: atom_id res chain seq x y z
N MET A 1 -4.67 -9.42 17.79
CA MET A 1 -4.73 -10.30 16.60
C MET A 1 -3.47 -11.14 16.43
N GLY A 2 -2.28 -10.56 16.24
CA GLY A 2 -1.05 -11.34 15.96
C GLY A 2 -0.74 -12.49 16.94
N ARG A 3 -0.79 -12.25 18.26
CA ARG A 3 -0.59 -13.32 19.27
C ARG A 3 -1.63 -14.44 19.19
N CYS A 4 -2.89 -14.10 18.94
CA CYS A 4 -3.97 -15.09 18.84
C CYS A 4 -3.84 -15.93 17.57
N LEU A 5 -3.50 -15.30 16.44
CA LEU A 5 -3.24 -16.00 15.18
C LEU A 5 -2.04 -16.93 15.31
N ALA A 6 -0.95 -16.48 15.94
CA ALA A 6 0.22 -17.31 16.20
C ALA A 6 -0.10 -18.50 17.13
N ALA A 7 -0.95 -18.30 18.14
CA ALA A 7 -1.41 -19.40 19.00
C ALA A 7 -2.24 -20.46 18.24
N ALA A 8 -2.84 -20.08 17.11
CA ALA A 8 -3.52 -20.98 16.19
C ALA A 8 -2.60 -21.50 15.05
N GLY A 9 -1.29 -21.23 15.10
CA GLY A 9 -0.33 -21.63 14.06
C GLY A 9 -0.41 -20.81 12.77
N ILE A 10 -1.03 -19.63 12.81
CA ILE A 10 -1.19 -18.74 11.65
C ILE A 10 -0.20 -17.58 11.76
N TYR A 11 0.58 -17.37 10.70
CA TYR A 11 1.62 -16.35 10.63
C TYR A 11 1.36 -15.38 9.48
N PRO A 12 1.82 -14.11 9.60
CA PRO A 12 1.73 -13.17 8.50
C PRO A 12 2.66 -13.61 7.36
N GLU A 13 2.18 -13.43 6.14
CA GLU A 13 2.94 -13.65 4.91
C GLU A 13 3.38 -12.32 4.29
N ASP A 14 4.42 -12.35 3.46
CA ASP A 14 4.84 -11.19 2.69
C ASP A 14 3.81 -10.87 1.60
N THR A 15 3.18 -9.72 1.72
CA THR A 15 2.13 -9.28 0.80
C THR A 15 2.63 -8.35 -0.29
N ARG A 16 3.93 -8.18 -0.49
CA ARG A 16 4.47 -7.37 -1.60
C ARG A 16 4.33 -8.11 -2.93
N ASP A 17 4.47 -7.38 -4.03
CA ASP A 17 4.55 -8.01 -5.35
C ASP A 17 5.95 -8.55 -5.66
N GLU A 18 6.10 -9.14 -6.85
CA GLU A 18 7.36 -9.71 -7.35
C GLU A 18 8.53 -8.71 -7.44
N ASN A 19 8.24 -7.41 -7.47
CA ASN A 19 9.25 -6.35 -7.45
C ASN A 19 9.52 -5.82 -6.02
N GLY A 20 8.86 -6.38 -5.01
CA GLY A 20 8.93 -5.91 -3.63
C GLY A 20 8.10 -4.65 -3.36
N SER A 21 7.18 -4.30 -4.26
CA SER A 21 6.31 -3.11 -4.10
C SER A 21 5.15 -3.43 -3.15
N ASP A 22 4.80 -2.46 -2.31
CA ASP A 22 3.74 -2.66 -1.32
C ASP A 22 2.36 -2.72 -1.98
N ARG A 23 1.50 -3.62 -1.46
CA ARG A 23 0.07 -3.68 -1.80
C ARG A 23 -0.83 -3.03 -0.75
N PHE A 24 -0.39 -2.99 0.51
CA PHE A 24 -1.11 -2.33 1.61
C PHE A 24 -0.29 -1.15 2.11
N HIS A 25 -0.88 0.04 2.10
CA HIS A 25 -0.19 1.27 2.51
C HIS A 25 -0.78 1.84 3.79
N HIS A 26 0.07 2.04 4.80
CA HIS A 26 -0.31 2.57 6.11
C HIS A 26 -0.52 4.08 6.14
N PHE A 27 -0.20 4.78 5.05
CA PHE A 27 -0.19 6.23 4.97
C PHE A 27 -0.98 6.73 3.77
N HIS A 28 -1.30 8.02 3.78
CA HIS A 28 -1.94 8.68 2.64
C HIS A 28 -1.04 8.54 1.39
N PRO A 29 -1.59 8.40 0.15
CA PRO A 29 -0.79 8.21 -1.06
C PRO A 29 0.38 9.20 -1.23
N THR A 30 0.18 10.48 -0.89
CA THR A 30 1.20 11.52 -1.00
C THR A 30 2.34 11.35 0.01
N GLU A 31 2.05 10.86 1.21
CA GLU A 31 3.03 10.57 2.25
C GLU A 31 3.81 9.29 1.92
N GLN A 32 3.10 8.25 1.51
CA GLN A 32 3.69 6.98 1.08
C GLN A 32 4.67 7.19 -0.10
N LEU A 33 4.37 8.12 -1.01
CA LEU A 33 5.22 8.46 -2.16
C LEU A 33 6.60 8.97 -1.75
N VAL A 34 6.70 9.66 -0.62
CA VAL A 34 7.95 10.24 -0.12
C VAL A 34 8.53 9.46 1.07
N MET A 35 7.90 8.37 1.49
CA MET A 35 8.27 7.58 2.67
C MET A 35 9.70 7.04 2.61
N TYR A 36 10.23 6.77 1.42
CA TYR A 36 11.63 6.36 1.24
C TYR A 36 12.66 7.40 1.71
N LYS A 37 12.24 8.65 1.94
CA LYS A 37 13.09 9.71 2.50
C LYS A 37 13.08 9.73 4.03
N ASP A 38 12.08 9.10 4.65
CA ASP A 38 11.92 9.12 6.10
C ASP A 38 12.97 8.23 6.79
N PRO A 39 13.83 8.79 7.66
CA PRO A 39 14.88 8.02 8.32
C PRO A 39 14.34 6.95 9.26
N PHE A 40 13.18 7.19 9.89
CA PHE A 40 12.57 6.24 10.82
C PHE A 40 12.04 5.01 10.08
N ALA A 41 11.30 5.20 8.98
CA ALA A 41 10.78 4.14 8.14
C ALA A 41 11.91 3.31 7.55
N ARG A 42 12.97 3.95 7.04
CA ARG A 42 14.15 3.24 6.52
C ARG A 42 14.88 2.39 7.56
N LYS A 43 14.89 2.84 8.82
CA LYS A 43 15.61 2.14 9.91
C LYS A 43 14.79 1.00 10.52
N ASN A 44 13.48 1.18 10.63
CA ASN A 44 12.63 0.30 11.46
C ASN A 44 11.66 -0.57 10.65
N ALA A 45 11.45 -0.30 9.37
CA ALA A 45 10.65 -1.19 8.53
C ALA A 45 11.41 -2.50 8.28
N TYR A 46 10.70 -3.63 8.41
CA TYR A 46 11.26 -4.94 8.05
C TYR A 46 11.69 -4.97 6.57
N TYR A 47 10.87 -4.36 5.71
CA TYR A 47 11.20 -4.06 4.33
C TYR A 47 11.23 -2.53 4.14
N PRO A 48 12.41 -1.94 3.87
CA PRO A 48 12.51 -0.50 3.64
C PRO A 48 11.67 -0.04 2.42
N PRO A 49 11.02 1.13 2.49
CA PRO A 49 10.19 1.64 1.39
C PRO A 49 10.99 1.84 0.11
N LEU A 50 10.42 1.42 -1.02
CA LEU A 50 11.00 1.67 -2.33
C LEU A 50 10.85 3.14 -2.74
N LYS A 51 11.69 3.58 -3.66
CA LYS A 51 11.74 4.99 -4.08
C LYS A 51 10.52 5.37 -4.92
N GLY A 52 9.77 6.37 -4.45
CA GLY A 52 8.71 7.03 -5.23
C GLY A 52 7.64 6.06 -5.71
N ALA A 53 7.34 6.12 -7.01
CA ALA A 53 6.29 5.31 -7.62
C ALA A 53 6.54 3.79 -7.53
N ASN A 54 7.81 3.36 -7.41
CA ASN A 54 8.17 1.95 -7.29
C ASN A 54 7.66 1.32 -5.99
N ASN A 55 7.24 2.13 -5.02
CA ASN A 55 6.67 1.63 -3.77
C ASN A 55 5.21 1.18 -3.91
N PHE A 56 4.57 1.45 -5.04
CA PHE A 56 3.17 1.13 -5.29
C PHE A 56 3.05 -0.01 -6.27
N SER A 57 2.55 -1.15 -5.80
CA SER A 57 2.24 -2.26 -6.69
C SER A 57 1.13 -1.88 -7.67
N PRO A 58 1.20 -2.30 -8.96
CA PRO A 58 0.05 -2.24 -9.86
C PRO A 58 -1.17 -3.03 -9.35
N GLN A 59 -0.95 -3.97 -8.43
CA GLN A 59 -1.96 -4.78 -7.76
C GLN A 59 -2.20 -4.33 -6.30
N MET A 60 -2.00 -3.03 -6.00
CA MET A 60 -2.25 -2.51 -4.66
C MET A 60 -3.71 -2.68 -4.23
N ILE A 61 -3.91 -2.86 -2.93
CA ILE A 61 -5.19 -3.18 -2.31
C ILE A 61 -5.77 -1.95 -1.59
N GLY A 62 -4.95 -1.11 -0.95
CA GLY A 62 -5.49 0.08 -0.31
C GLY A 62 -4.50 0.98 0.43
N PHE A 63 -5.04 2.12 0.86
CA PHE A 63 -4.38 3.18 1.60
C PHE A 63 -5.12 3.46 2.91
N HIS A 64 -4.36 3.83 3.94
CA HIS A 64 -4.89 4.46 5.13
C HIS A 64 -5.07 5.98 4.91
N HIS A 65 -5.84 6.63 5.77
CA HIS A 65 -6.07 8.09 5.79
C HIS A 65 -6.71 8.72 4.54
N LEU A 66 -7.38 7.95 3.69
CA LEU A 66 -8.23 8.54 2.64
C LEU A 66 -9.47 9.18 3.24
N SER A 67 -9.80 10.39 2.79
CA SER A 67 -11.09 11.01 3.09
C SER A 67 -12.23 10.29 2.36
N PRO A 68 -13.49 10.38 2.84
CA PRO A 68 -14.64 9.85 2.12
C PRO A 68 -14.79 10.40 0.70
N TYR A 69 -14.30 11.62 0.45
CA TYR A 69 -14.28 12.22 -0.88
C TYR A 69 -13.28 11.50 -1.79
N GLU A 70 -12.04 11.30 -1.33
CA GLU A 70 -11.00 10.59 -2.09
C GLU A 70 -11.38 9.15 -2.39
N MET A 71 -12.00 8.45 -1.42
CA MET A 71 -12.53 7.10 -1.65
C MET A 71 -13.54 7.06 -2.81
N ARG A 72 -14.45 8.04 -2.90
CA ARG A 72 -15.41 8.13 -4.03
C ARG A 72 -14.73 8.46 -5.35
N VAL A 73 -13.71 9.31 -5.33
CA VAL A 73 -12.91 9.63 -6.52
C VAL A 73 -12.16 8.38 -7.01
N PHE A 74 -11.55 7.61 -6.12
CA PHE A 74 -10.88 6.35 -6.47
C PHE A 74 -11.87 5.30 -6.99
N ASP A 75 -13.03 5.12 -6.36
CA ASP A 75 -14.08 4.23 -6.88
C ASP A 75 -14.48 4.62 -8.30
N TYR A 76 -14.67 5.91 -8.54
CA TYR A 76 -15.01 6.41 -9.87
C TYR A 76 -13.91 6.11 -10.88
N PHE A 77 -12.65 6.40 -10.58
CA PHE A 77 -11.54 6.16 -11.50
C PHE A 77 -11.26 4.68 -11.75
N LEU A 78 -11.40 3.83 -10.74
CA LEU A 78 -11.11 2.40 -10.85
C LEU A 78 -12.24 1.63 -11.54
N TYR A 79 -13.50 1.97 -11.26
CA TYR A 79 -14.63 1.13 -11.64
C TYR A 79 -15.63 1.80 -12.58
N LYS A 80 -15.67 3.14 -12.67
CA LYS A 80 -16.67 3.87 -13.47
C LYS A 80 -16.07 4.53 -14.70
N LEU A 81 -14.82 4.98 -14.63
CA LEU A 81 -14.12 5.59 -15.75
C LEU A 81 -13.70 4.53 -16.78
N LYS A 82 -14.54 4.30 -17.78
CA LYS A 82 -14.19 3.46 -18.93
C LYS A 82 -13.38 4.29 -19.92
N ARG A 83 -12.08 4.02 -20.02
CA ARG A 83 -11.28 4.52 -21.14
C ARG A 83 -11.81 3.87 -22.41
N ARG A 84 -12.13 4.65 -23.45
CA ARG A 84 -12.31 4.07 -24.79
C ARG A 84 -10.97 3.43 -25.17
N ALA A 85 -10.96 2.12 -25.39
CA ALA A 85 -9.81 1.47 -26.00
C ALA A 85 -9.69 2.02 -27.43
N SER A 86 -8.54 2.64 -27.72
CA SER A 86 -8.15 3.03 -29.07
C SER A 86 -7.69 1.82 -29.85
#